data_AF-A0A9P9X8Q0-F1
#
_entry.id   AF-A0A9P9X8Q0-F1
#
_cell.length_a   1.000
_cell.length_b   1.000
_cell.length_c   1.000
_cell.angle_alpha   90.00
_cell.angle_beta   90.00
_cell.angle_gamma   90.00
#
_symmetry.space_group_name_H-M   'P 1'
#
loop_
_entity.id
_entity.type
_entity.pdbx_description
1 polymer ?
#
loop_
_entity_poly.entity_id
_entity_poly.type
_entity_poly.pdbx_seq_one_letter_code
_entity_poly.pdbx_strand_id
1 'polypeptide(L)'
;MGRPGAICSQLLGAEEPTALQEYKTYSVFNCWRFLPCLVTNVDISAVDEPYPGGFHSIAFEKPDQTAPGVTRIVSPGGPQRHVSGTQPSWIPHLLPHTFATPDSSAPRSIGLGGDLPIILALLALMKRPGDTERVFWDGLWNRNGFHERRSSRADPDPTGSPRGVMVQICCDSCNDNSTTEMIEGFEARCCVIFG
;
A
#
# COMPACT_ATOMS: atom_id res chain seq x y z
N MET A 1 1.92 -26.19 4.80
CA MET A 1 1.63 -24.90 5.46
C MET A 1 2.89 -24.07 5.39
N GLY A 2 2.87 -22.95 4.66
CA GLY A 2 4.06 -22.15 4.34
C GLY A 2 4.72 -21.58 5.59
N ARG A 3 6.06 -21.49 5.57
CA ARG A 3 6.80 -20.66 6.53
C ARG A 3 6.38 -19.19 6.31
N PRO A 4 6.33 -18.35 7.35
CA PRO A 4 6.23 -16.90 7.16
C PRO A 4 7.25 -16.44 6.11
N GLY A 5 6.80 -15.66 5.12
CA GLY A 5 7.63 -15.18 4.01
C GLY A 5 7.74 -16.07 2.76
N ALA A 6 7.17 -17.30 2.76
CA ALA A 6 7.18 -18.18 1.59
C ALA A 6 5.76 -18.42 1.06
N ILE A 7 5.38 -17.69 0.01
CA ILE A 7 4.14 -17.94 -0.74
C ILE A 7 4.44 -18.97 -1.83
N CYS A 8 3.67 -20.06 -1.86
CA CYS A 8 3.81 -21.11 -2.87
C CYS A 8 2.47 -21.34 -3.60
N SER A 9 2.54 -21.72 -4.86
CA SER A 9 1.42 -22.29 -5.60
C SER A 9 1.45 -23.81 -5.51
N GLN A 10 0.28 -24.42 -5.31
CA GLN A 10 0.12 -25.87 -5.33
C GLN A 10 -0.63 -26.25 -6.60
N LEU A 11 0.13 -26.67 -7.62
CA LEU A 11 -0.43 -27.22 -8.84
C LEU A 11 -1.08 -28.58 -8.57
N LEU A 12 -2.28 -28.81 -9.14
CA LEU A 12 -2.95 -30.10 -9.09
C LEU A 12 -2.04 -31.17 -9.73
N GLY A 13 -1.53 -32.09 -8.90
CA GLY A 13 -0.65 -33.19 -9.33
C GLY A 13 0.85 -32.97 -9.08
N ALA A 14 1.27 -31.81 -8.54
CA ALA A 14 2.65 -31.61 -8.12
C ALA A 14 2.89 -32.20 -6.71
N GLU A 15 3.99 -32.94 -6.53
CA GLU A 15 4.37 -33.52 -5.23
C GLU A 15 4.82 -32.46 -4.21
N GLU A 16 5.36 -31.32 -4.68
CA GLU A 16 5.87 -30.24 -3.84
C GLU A 16 5.31 -28.87 -4.29
N PRO A 17 4.97 -27.96 -3.36
CA PRO A 17 4.55 -26.60 -3.69
C PRO A 17 5.67 -25.81 -4.38
N THR A 18 5.36 -25.16 -5.49
CA THR A 18 6.32 -24.29 -6.18
C THR A 18 6.33 -22.93 -5.51
N ALA A 19 7.49 -22.48 -5.01
CA ALA A 19 7.65 -21.14 -4.49
C ALA A 19 7.34 -20.10 -5.57
N LEU A 20 6.48 -19.12 -5.26
CA LEU A 20 6.21 -18.03 -6.17
C LEU A 20 7.37 -17.05 -6.18
N GLN A 21 7.64 -16.47 -7.35
CA GLN A 21 8.63 -15.43 -7.48
C GLN A 21 8.11 -14.15 -6.84
N GLU A 22 8.78 -13.70 -5.77
CA GLU A 22 8.46 -12.42 -5.13
C GLU A 22 8.80 -11.25 -6.06
N TYR A 23 7.88 -10.29 -6.12
CA TYR A 23 8.10 -8.98 -6.74
C TYR A 23 8.54 -7.94 -5.70
N LYS A 24 7.72 -7.71 -4.66
CA LYS A 24 8.00 -6.75 -3.57
C LYS A 24 7.28 -7.17 -2.29
N THR A 25 7.93 -6.90 -1.16
CA THR A 25 7.35 -7.03 0.19
C THR A 25 7.43 -5.70 0.94
N TYR A 26 6.34 -5.33 1.61
CA TYR A 26 6.29 -4.19 2.52
C TYR A 26 5.49 -4.49 3.78
N SER A 27 6.00 -4.00 4.92
CA SER A 27 5.23 -3.86 6.15
C SER A 27 4.87 -2.39 6.38
N VAL A 28 3.59 -2.10 6.56
CA VAL A 28 3.05 -0.74 6.72
C VAL A 28 2.29 -0.63 8.03
N PHE A 29 2.53 0.45 8.77
CA PHE A 29 2.00 0.66 10.12
C PHE A 29 1.16 1.93 10.21
N ASN A 30 -0.07 1.77 10.71
CA ASN A 30 -0.87 2.87 11.23
C ASN A 30 -0.48 3.11 12.69
N CYS A 31 0.17 4.25 12.95
CA CYS A 31 0.72 4.62 14.25
C CYS A 31 -0.23 5.44 15.13
N TRP A 32 -1.50 5.61 14.73
CA TRP A 32 -2.54 6.51 15.28
C TRP A 32 -2.81 7.72 14.38
N ARG A 33 -4.03 8.27 14.45
CA ARG A 33 -4.56 9.30 13.53
C ARG A 33 -3.74 10.59 13.40
N PHE A 34 -2.83 10.86 14.34
CA PHE A 34 -1.98 12.06 14.36
C PHE A 34 -0.50 11.77 14.10
N LEU A 35 -0.12 10.51 13.95
CA LEU A 35 1.25 10.09 13.69
C LEU A 35 1.39 9.59 12.25
N PRO A 36 2.54 9.84 11.60
CA PRO A 36 2.75 9.39 10.23
C PRO A 36 2.69 7.85 10.15
N CYS A 37 2.21 7.35 9.01
CA CYS A 37 2.33 5.93 8.69
C CYS A 37 3.81 5.59 8.44
N LEU A 38 4.25 4.48 9.01
CA LEU A 38 5.61 3.97 8.84
C LEU A 38 5.61 2.79 7.87
N VAL A 39 6.67 2.68 7.08
CA VAL A 39 6.87 1.62 6.10
C VAL A 39 8.27 1.04 6.20
N THR A 40 8.39 -0.24 5.89
CA THR A 40 9.66 -0.94 5.69
C THR A 40 9.50 -1.98 4.59
N ASN A 41 10.54 -2.23 3.80
CA ASN A 41 10.51 -3.07 2.60
C ASN A 41 10.84 -4.56 2.90
N VAL A 42 10.45 -5.03 4.09
CA VAL A 42 10.63 -6.42 4.55
C VAL A 42 9.40 -6.92 5.29
N ASP A 43 9.26 -8.24 5.40
CA ASP A 43 8.38 -8.85 6.40
C ASP A 43 9.02 -8.71 7.78
N ILE A 44 8.62 -7.68 8.50
CA ILE A 44 9.15 -7.36 9.82
C ILE A 44 8.84 -8.44 10.87
N SER A 45 7.88 -9.34 10.61
CA SER A 45 7.60 -10.47 11.49
C SER A 45 8.59 -11.63 11.36
N ALA A 46 9.40 -11.61 10.30
CA ALA A 46 10.37 -12.65 9.96
C ALA A 46 11.83 -12.19 10.09
N VAL A 47 12.08 -10.95 10.52
CA VAL A 47 13.43 -10.40 10.68
C VAL A 47 13.87 -10.46 12.14
N ASP A 48 15.11 -10.92 12.37
CA ASP A 48 15.76 -10.88 13.67
C ASP A 48 16.23 -9.44 14.02
N GLU A 49 16.01 -9.01 15.26
CA GLU A 49 16.45 -7.69 15.74
C GLU A 49 17.98 -7.63 15.93
N PRO A 50 18.65 -6.49 15.62
CA PRO A 50 18.09 -5.23 15.11
C PRO A 50 17.98 -5.19 13.58
N TYR A 51 16.83 -4.75 13.06
CA TYR A 51 16.66 -4.54 11.61
C TYR A 51 17.36 -3.25 11.12
N PRO A 52 18.43 -3.35 10.31
CA PRO A 52 19.25 -2.18 9.94
C PRO A 52 18.60 -1.25 8.91
N GLY A 53 17.59 -1.73 8.17
CA GLY A 53 16.89 -0.91 7.16
C GLY A 53 15.96 0.14 7.77
N GLY A 54 15.59 -0.03 9.04
CA GLY A 54 14.78 0.92 9.79
C GLY A 54 13.36 1.12 9.25
N PHE A 55 12.66 2.09 9.85
CA PHE A 55 11.31 2.48 9.48
C PHE A 55 11.33 3.87 8.84
N HIS A 56 10.57 4.04 7.76
CA HIS A 56 10.47 5.31 7.05
C HIS A 56 9.03 5.82 7.08
N SER A 57 8.86 7.14 7.24
CA SER A 57 7.56 7.75 6.93
C SER A 57 7.27 7.63 5.43
N ILE A 58 6.00 7.43 5.08
CA ILE A 58 5.52 7.54 3.69
C ILE A 58 6.04 8.84 3.06
N ALA A 59 6.40 8.74 1.79
CA ALA A 59 6.89 9.84 0.98
C ALA A 59 6.33 9.71 -0.44
N PHE A 60 6.42 10.81 -1.18
CA PHE A 60 5.88 10.89 -2.53
C PHE A 60 6.91 11.43 -3.52
N GLU A 61 6.72 11.09 -4.79
CA GLU A 61 7.45 11.69 -5.91
C GLU A 61 7.10 13.17 -6.08
N LYS A 62 7.90 13.89 -6.87
CA LYS A 62 7.52 15.23 -7.32
C LYS A 62 6.32 15.11 -8.28
N PRO A 63 5.39 16.08 -8.29
CA PRO A 63 4.27 16.06 -9.22
C PRO A 63 4.74 15.91 -10.68
N ASP A 64 4.15 14.95 -11.38
CA ASP A 64 4.35 14.75 -12.82
C ASP A 64 3.72 15.91 -13.60
N GLN A 65 4.41 16.45 -14.60
CA GLN A 65 3.88 17.53 -15.45
C GLN A 65 2.65 17.07 -16.25
N THR A 66 2.56 15.79 -16.61
CA THR A 66 1.46 15.23 -17.41
C THR A 66 0.23 14.89 -16.57
N ALA A 67 0.41 14.63 -15.27
CA ALA A 67 -0.65 14.27 -14.34
C ALA A 67 -0.41 14.88 -12.94
N PRO A 68 -0.38 16.22 -12.81
CA PRO A 68 0.14 16.87 -11.60
C PRO A 68 -0.78 16.70 -10.37
N GLY A 69 -2.03 16.27 -10.57
CA GLY A 69 -2.96 15.91 -9.50
C GLY A 69 -2.83 14.46 -9.00
N VAL A 70 -2.01 13.62 -9.62
CA VAL A 70 -1.75 12.25 -9.15
C VAL A 70 -0.63 12.29 -8.12
N THR A 71 -0.88 11.65 -6.97
CA THR A 71 0.13 11.45 -5.94
C THR A 71 0.75 10.08 -6.10
N ARG A 72 2.09 9.98 -6.11
CA ARG A 72 2.79 8.69 -6.25
C ARG A 72 3.61 8.39 -5.01
N ILE A 73 3.28 7.28 -4.32
CA ILE A 73 4.07 6.77 -3.18
C ILE A 73 5.39 6.22 -3.71
N VAL A 74 6.48 6.57 -3.04
CA VAL A 74 7.81 6.03 -3.31
C VAL A 74 8.51 5.67 -2.01
N SER A 75 9.22 4.54 -2.03
CA SER A 75 9.99 4.03 -0.92
C SER A 75 11.31 3.37 -1.38
N PRO A 76 12.41 3.47 -0.60
CA PRO A 76 12.52 4.15 0.68
C PRO A 76 12.72 5.66 0.53
N GLY A 77 11.80 6.43 1.13
CA GLY A 77 11.85 7.89 1.10
C GLY A 77 11.59 8.48 -0.29
N GLY A 78 11.29 9.78 -0.30
CA GLY A 78 10.89 10.50 -1.51
C GLY A 78 11.09 12.00 -1.32
N PRO A 79 11.12 12.76 -2.43
CA PRO A 79 11.37 14.20 -2.39
C PRO A 79 10.22 15.00 -1.75
N GLN A 80 9.03 14.42 -1.60
CA GLN A 80 7.85 15.07 -1.04
C GLN A 80 7.31 14.35 0.19
N ARG A 81 6.79 15.14 1.14
CA ARG A 81 6.06 14.66 2.34
C ARG A 81 4.57 14.94 2.28
N HIS A 82 4.13 15.73 1.31
CA HIS A 82 2.73 16.05 1.10
C HIS A 82 2.27 15.55 -0.26
N VAL A 83 0.98 15.25 -0.37
CA VAL A 83 0.35 14.82 -1.62
C VAL A 83 0.45 15.91 -2.69
N SER A 84 0.41 15.51 -3.97
CA SER A 84 0.57 16.45 -5.10
C SER A 84 -0.64 17.38 -5.28
N GLY A 85 -1.83 16.94 -4.90
CA GLY A 85 -3.08 17.64 -5.22
C GLY A 85 -3.86 18.16 -4.02
N THR A 86 -4.65 19.21 -4.25
CA THR A 86 -5.60 19.78 -3.28
C THR A 86 -6.86 18.93 -3.14
N GLN A 87 -7.50 19.02 -1.96
CA GLN A 87 -8.75 18.34 -1.63
C GLN A 87 -8.79 16.82 -1.94
N PRO A 88 -7.77 16.04 -1.54
CA PRO A 88 -7.80 14.58 -1.69
C PRO A 88 -8.89 13.97 -0.79
N SER A 89 -9.99 13.49 -1.38
CA SER A 89 -11.09 12.82 -0.67
C SER A 89 -10.62 11.61 0.13
N TRP A 90 -9.52 10.98 -0.30
CA TRP A 90 -8.96 9.77 0.27
C TRP A 90 -8.00 10.00 1.45
N ILE A 91 -7.45 11.21 1.64
CA ILE A 91 -6.56 11.50 2.80
C ILE A 91 -7.23 11.10 4.11
N PRO A 92 -8.38 11.66 4.54
CA PRO A 92 -8.93 11.33 5.85
C PRO A 92 -9.27 9.84 6.04
N HIS A 93 -9.30 9.07 4.96
CA HIS A 93 -9.57 7.64 4.97
C HIS A 93 -8.32 6.76 4.91
N LEU A 94 -7.21 7.22 4.34
CA LEU A 94 -5.98 6.43 4.15
C LEU A 94 -4.79 6.94 4.95
N LEU A 95 -4.60 8.26 4.97
CA LEU A 95 -3.42 8.90 5.53
C LEU A 95 -3.81 10.03 6.50
N PRO A 96 -3.00 10.30 7.54
CA PRO A 96 -3.20 11.47 8.36
C PRO A 96 -3.25 12.79 7.56
N HIS A 97 -3.99 13.78 8.07
CA HIS A 97 -4.06 15.11 7.46
C HIS A 97 -2.69 15.82 7.35
N THR A 98 -1.67 15.36 8.09
CA THR A 98 -0.29 15.86 7.98
C THR A 98 0.32 15.63 6.60
N PHE A 99 -0.23 14.73 5.78
CA PHE A 99 0.20 14.51 4.40
C PHE A 99 -0.53 15.42 3.40
N ALA A 100 -1.53 16.22 3.82
CA ALA A 100 -2.23 17.12 2.91
C ALA A 100 -1.30 18.21 2.35
N THR A 101 -1.49 18.60 1.09
CA THR A 101 -0.69 19.68 0.50
C THR A 101 -0.94 21.01 1.22
N PRO A 102 0.12 21.73 1.63
CA PRO A 102 -0.02 23.10 2.13
C PRO A 102 -0.19 24.12 0.99
N ASP A 103 0.10 23.73 -0.26
CA ASP A 103 0.01 24.61 -1.41
C ASP A 103 -1.44 24.72 -1.89
N SER A 104 -2.04 25.89 -1.68
CA SER A 104 -3.40 26.18 -2.14
C SER A 104 -3.52 26.31 -3.66
N SER A 105 -2.41 26.48 -4.37
CA SER A 105 -2.35 26.58 -5.83
C SER A 105 -2.16 25.23 -6.53
N ALA A 106 -1.92 24.16 -5.76
CA ALA A 106 -1.76 22.83 -6.30
C ALA A 106 -3.04 22.35 -7.01
N PRO A 107 -2.90 21.56 -8.09
CA PRO A 107 -4.04 21.05 -8.86
C PRO A 107 -4.95 20.18 -7.99
N ARG A 108 -6.18 19.97 -8.42
CA ARG A 108 -7.09 19.06 -7.70
C ARG A 108 -6.50 17.64 -7.68
N SER A 109 -6.59 16.96 -6.53
CA SER A 109 -6.21 15.56 -6.40
C SER A 109 -7.02 14.66 -7.34
N ILE A 110 -6.34 13.78 -8.07
CA ILE A 110 -6.93 12.83 -9.03
C ILE A 110 -6.92 11.39 -8.50
N GLY A 111 -5.85 10.99 -7.82
CA GLY A 111 -5.69 9.62 -7.34
C GLY A 111 -4.34 9.34 -6.69
N LEU A 112 -4.15 8.10 -6.26
CA LEU A 112 -2.96 7.60 -5.58
C LEU A 112 -2.33 6.45 -6.38
N GLY A 113 -1.08 6.60 -6.82
CA GLY A 113 -0.29 5.55 -7.47
C GLY A 113 1.06 5.35 -6.79
N GLY A 114 2.01 4.71 -7.47
CA GLY A 114 3.32 4.36 -6.92
C GLY A 114 3.34 2.94 -6.33
N ASP A 115 4.17 2.71 -5.31
CA ASP A 115 4.39 1.37 -4.72
C ASP A 115 3.08 0.66 -4.33
N LEU A 116 2.67 -0.30 -5.15
CA LEU A 116 1.43 -1.06 -5.01
C LEU A 116 1.31 -1.77 -3.66
N PRO A 117 2.33 -2.47 -3.12
CA PRO A 117 2.18 -3.17 -1.85
C PRO A 117 1.86 -2.20 -0.70
N ILE A 118 2.38 -0.97 -0.73
CA ILE A 118 2.05 0.07 0.26
C ILE A 118 0.60 0.51 0.10
N ILE A 119 0.13 0.74 -1.12
CA ILE A 119 -1.27 1.10 -1.40
C ILE A 119 -2.22 0.01 -0.87
N LEU A 120 -1.94 -1.27 -1.16
CA LEU A 120 -2.74 -2.39 -0.68
C LEU A 120 -2.77 -2.46 0.85
N ALA A 121 -1.63 -2.25 1.51
CA ALA A 121 -1.56 -2.23 2.96
C ALA A 121 -2.36 -1.07 3.56
N LEU A 122 -2.31 0.13 2.97
CA LEU A 122 -3.12 1.27 3.40
C LEU A 122 -4.61 1.00 3.27
N LEU A 123 -5.05 0.35 2.18
CA LEU A 123 -6.43 -0.05 2.01
C LEU A 123 -6.84 -1.04 3.11
N ALA A 124 -6.01 -2.06 3.38
CA ALA A 124 -6.26 -3.05 4.44
C ALA A 124 -6.33 -2.41 5.83
N LEU A 125 -5.52 -1.37 6.06
CA LEU A 125 -5.54 -0.58 7.29
C LEU A 125 -6.82 0.24 7.46
N MET A 126 -7.61 0.46 6.41
CA MET A 126 -8.94 1.08 6.53
C MET A 126 -9.99 0.16 7.16
N LYS A 127 -9.74 -1.15 7.18
CA LYS A 127 -10.65 -2.14 7.75
C LYS A 127 -10.35 -2.34 9.22
N ARG A 128 -11.33 -2.87 9.97
CA ARG A 128 -11.10 -3.28 11.36
C ARG A 128 -10.14 -4.49 11.39
N PRO A 129 -9.41 -4.70 12.50
CA PRO A 129 -8.65 -5.94 12.70
C PRO A 129 -9.52 -7.18 12.46
N GLY A 130 -9.00 -8.15 11.71
CA GLY A 130 -9.71 -9.39 11.36
C GLY A 130 -10.58 -9.33 10.09
N ASP A 131 -10.72 -8.16 9.46
CA ASP A 131 -11.47 -7.98 8.20
C ASP A 131 -10.58 -7.36 7.09
N THR A 132 -9.25 -7.51 7.18
CA THR A 132 -8.31 -6.89 6.23
C THR A 132 -8.51 -7.36 4.80
N GLU A 133 -8.83 -8.64 4.62
CA GLU A 133 -9.06 -9.31 3.34
C GLU A 133 -10.25 -8.74 2.57
N ARG A 134 -11.17 -8.05 3.26
CA ARG A 134 -12.36 -7.45 2.63
C ARG A 134 -12.02 -6.45 1.54
N VAL A 135 -10.83 -5.85 1.56
CA VAL A 135 -10.41 -4.90 0.52
C VAL A 135 -10.28 -5.55 -0.86
N PHE A 136 -10.15 -6.88 -0.91
CA PHE A 136 -10.03 -7.67 -2.13
C PHE A 136 -11.35 -8.33 -2.56
N TRP A 137 -12.46 -8.03 -1.89
CA TRP A 137 -13.76 -8.56 -2.28
C TRP A 137 -14.23 -7.95 -3.61
N ASP A 138 -14.89 -8.79 -4.42
CA ASP A 138 -15.38 -8.42 -5.74
C ASP A 138 -16.22 -7.14 -5.70
N GLY A 139 -15.93 -6.23 -6.64
CA GLY A 139 -16.67 -4.98 -6.81
C GLY A 139 -16.19 -3.79 -5.97
N LEU A 140 -15.33 -4.00 -4.96
CA LEU A 140 -14.76 -2.88 -4.20
C LEU A 140 -13.64 -2.17 -4.94
N TRP A 141 -12.89 -2.92 -5.74
CA TRP A 141 -11.92 -2.37 -6.70
C TRP A 141 -12.36 -2.70 -8.11
N ASN A 142 -12.65 -1.69 -8.92
CA ASN A 142 -13.05 -1.87 -10.31
C ASN A 142 -12.62 -0.68 -11.17
N ARG A 143 -12.04 -0.93 -12.35
CA ARG A 143 -11.59 0.11 -13.30
C ARG A 143 -10.79 1.24 -12.63
N ASN A 144 -9.84 0.87 -11.78
CA ASN A 144 -9.04 1.78 -10.93
C ASN A 144 -9.82 2.54 -9.85
N GLY A 145 -11.14 2.42 -9.79
CA GLY A 145 -11.97 2.95 -8.72
C GLY A 145 -11.92 2.05 -7.50
N PHE A 146 -11.77 2.66 -6.32
CA PHE A 146 -11.99 2.01 -5.04
C PHE A 146 -13.20 2.64 -4.35
N HIS A 147 -14.18 1.81 -4.00
CA HIS A 147 -15.51 2.25 -3.55
C HIS A 147 -15.85 1.76 -2.14
N GLU A 148 -15.00 2.07 -1.16
CA GLU A 148 -15.37 1.84 0.24
C GLU A 148 -14.83 2.89 1.21
N ARG A 149 -15.45 2.95 2.39
CA ARG A 149 -15.14 3.85 3.49
C ARG A 149 -14.28 3.19 4.56
N ARG A 150 -13.52 4.03 5.27
CA ARG A 150 -12.77 3.64 6.48
C ARG A 150 -13.73 3.19 7.58
N SER A 151 -13.41 2.07 8.22
CA SER A 151 -14.13 1.59 9.41
C SER A 151 -13.89 2.52 10.60
N SER A 152 -14.91 2.76 11.42
CA SER A 152 -14.76 3.47 12.70
C SER A 152 -13.86 2.75 13.71
N ARG A 153 -13.53 1.47 13.44
CA ARG A 153 -12.67 0.62 14.27
C ARG A 153 -11.34 0.28 13.58
N ALA A 154 -10.92 1.09 12.60
CA ALA A 154 -9.70 0.89 11.83
C ALA A 154 -8.44 1.32 12.60
N ASP A 155 -8.56 2.38 13.40
CA ASP A 155 -7.44 2.95 14.14
C ASP A 155 -7.08 2.11 15.37
N PRO A 156 -5.76 1.96 15.67
CA PRO A 156 -5.32 1.36 16.93
C PRO A 156 -5.77 2.23 18.11
N ASP A 157 -5.73 1.71 19.34
CA ASP A 157 -5.90 2.55 20.53
C ASP A 157 -4.76 3.60 20.60
N PRO A 158 -5.02 4.86 20.98
CA PRO A 158 -3.97 5.89 21.11
C PRO A 158 -2.81 5.50 22.04
N THR A 159 -3.06 4.62 23.01
CA THR A 159 -2.09 4.09 23.96
C THR A 159 -1.66 2.65 23.65
N GLY A 160 -2.28 2.03 22.65
CA GLY A 160 -2.01 0.67 22.24
C GLY A 160 -0.84 0.55 21.27
N SER A 161 -0.52 -0.69 20.92
CA SER A 161 0.48 -0.97 19.89
C SER A 161 0.01 -0.47 18.51
N PRO A 162 0.94 0.04 17.67
CA PRO A 162 0.65 0.34 16.28
C PRO A 162 0.07 -0.88 15.55
N ARG A 163 -0.80 -0.64 14.59
CA ARG A 163 -1.34 -1.71 13.76
C ARG A 163 -0.54 -1.81 12.47
N GLY A 164 0.08 -2.96 12.23
CA GLY A 164 0.82 -3.28 11.01
C GLY A 164 0.01 -4.16 10.05
N VAL A 165 0.28 -4.02 8.75
CA VAL A 165 -0.11 -4.95 7.69
C VAL A 165 1.13 -5.22 6.84
N MET A 166 1.45 -6.50 6.64
CA MET A 166 2.46 -6.94 5.68
C MET A 166 1.77 -7.34 4.37
N VAL A 167 2.31 -6.85 3.26
CA VAL A 167 1.88 -7.22 1.90
C VAL A 167 3.10 -7.69 1.13
N GLN A 168 3.03 -8.94 0.67
CA GLN A 168 3.97 -9.54 -0.26
C GLN A 168 3.24 -9.77 -1.58
N ILE A 169 3.78 -9.21 -2.66
CA ILE A 169 3.29 -9.40 -4.02
C ILE A 169 4.21 -10.39 -4.71
N CYS A 170 3.63 -11.44 -5.28
CA CYS A 170 4.34 -12.43 -6.06
C CYS A 170 3.73 -12.58 -7.45
N CYS A 171 4.56 -13.00 -8.40
CA CYS A 171 4.14 -13.38 -9.74
C CYS A 171 3.64 -14.82 -9.73
N ASP A 172 2.45 -15.04 -10.29
CA ASP A 172 1.87 -16.36 -10.50
C ASP A 172 2.30 -16.93 -11.85
N SER A 173 3.19 -17.93 -11.82
CA SER A 173 3.68 -18.60 -13.03
C SER A 173 2.59 -19.28 -13.86
N CYS A 174 1.39 -19.50 -13.30
CA CYS A 174 0.27 -20.09 -14.00
C CYS A 174 -0.64 -19.06 -14.68
N ASN A 175 -0.37 -17.77 -14.50
CA ASN A 175 -1.12 -16.68 -15.11
C ASN A 175 -0.18 -15.82 -15.96
N ASP A 176 -0.32 -15.90 -17.28
CA ASP A 176 0.50 -15.14 -18.23
C ASP A 176 0.40 -13.61 -18.05
N ASN A 177 -0.63 -13.12 -17.34
CA ASN A 177 -0.79 -11.71 -17.01
C ASN A 177 -0.23 -11.32 -15.64
N SER A 178 0.39 -12.26 -14.91
CA SER A 178 1.01 -12.02 -13.62
C SER A 178 2.53 -11.84 -13.79
N THR A 179 2.92 -10.81 -14.55
CA THR A 179 4.34 -10.51 -14.80
C THR A 179 4.80 -9.28 -14.04
N THR A 180 6.10 -9.23 -13.74
CA THR A 180 6.76 -8.08 -13.13
C THR A 180 6.50 -6.79 -13.91
N GLU A 181 6.56 -6.84 -15.24
CA GLU A 181 6.38 -5.67 -16.12
C GLU A 181 4.97 -5.10 -16.05
N MET A 182 3.95 -5.95 -15.84
CA MET A 182 2.58 -5.47 -15.64
C MET A 182 2.43 -4.74 -14.31
N ILE A 183 3.05 -5.26 -13.24
CA ILE A 183 3.01 -4.64 -11.92
C ILE A 183 3.80 -3.32 -11.94
N GLU A 184 5.01 -3.31 -12.49
CA GLU A 184 5.80 -2.08 -12.69
C GLU A 184 5.06 -1.05 -13.55
N GLY A 185 4.39 -1.52 -14.60
CA GLY A 185 3.56 -0.68 -15.45
C GLY A 185 2.41 -0.02 -14.69
N PHE A 186 1.78 -0.75 -13.76
CA PHE A 186 0.78 -0.20 -12.87
C PHE A 186 1.39 0.84 -11.92
N GLU A 187 2.48 0.51 -11.22
CA GLU A 187 3.12 1.41 -10.25
C GLU A 187 3.56 2.73 -10.90
N ALA A 188 4.09 2.68 -12.13
CA ALA A 188 4.58 3.84 -12.87
C ALA A 188 3.45 4.72 -13.45
N ARG A 189 2.40 4.11 -14.01
CA ARG A 189 1.43 4.84 -14.86
C ARG A 189 0.02 4.91 -14.29
N CYS A 190 -0.40 3.91 -13.52
CA CYS A 190 -1.75 3.84 -13.00
C CYS A 190 -1.88 4.59 -11.66
N CYS A 191 -3.13 4.78 -11.23
CA CYS A 191 -3.46 5.27 -9.91
C CYS A 191 -4.83 4.74 -9.50
N VAL A 192 -5.05 4.66 -8.20
CA VAL A 192 -6.34 4.36 -7.58
C VAL A 192 -7.12 5.66 -7.45
N ILE A 193 -8.37 5.64 -7.92
CA ILE A 193 -9.33 6.74 -7.86
C ILE A 193 -10.33 6.39 -6.75
N PHE A 194 -10.59 7.35 -5.86
CA PHE A 194 -11.49 7.15 -4.72
C PHE A 194 -12.82 7.85 -4.99
N GLY A 195 -13.89 7.07 -5.05
CA GLY A 195 -15.26 7.52 -5.35
C GLY A 195 -16.18 7.55 -4.13
#